data_AF-A0ABD7Q6W8-F1
#
_entry.id   AF-A0ABD7Q6W8-F1
#
_cell.length_a   1.000
_cell.length_b   1.000
_cell.length_c   1.000
_cell.angle_alpha   90.00
_cell.angle_beta   90.00
_cell.angle_gamma   90.00
#
_symmetry.space_group_name_H-M   'P 1'
#
loop_
_entity.id
_entity.type
_entity.pdbx_description
1 polymer ?
#
loop_
_entity_poly.entity_id
_entity_poly.type
_entity_poly.pdbx_seq_one_letter_code
_entity_poly.pdbx_strand_id
1 'polypeptide(L)'
;MVNSGTFFGRLISIDTLISFDGVVPSPADLQLKLISLIEQFNKALYTENQISSESESLCRALCFYFDKRLTTNKNNSPLSWQKYSLKYYFYGYSDEKFCLSDQLETLLGASSLVIFHYTWKLLTLLIQSEGEIDSLLVLRAGYQERYSSQARIPSLSSIEETSSWATHHSVVSHAPLYVFIIGPFAAKWFSQNHLSSTGDNSIVWMVSGYPNDLVNQLTHLDTNHHAAAMTFFPVLSDGFENSITMIEEIRAWQFALSTTALPAQLPCLLGFYTRLSLQRYSHDPDRAIWSGKLTPLPNSHLNVETLIANLISELEVHDDGNDFYAIQRHAMGSTFVAWLAEVQIMNVLQKMFDNTKLHLAGVTLADHGVGFTRHGAWSSWLGEKYGILPGLSKSIAMLPLPMIPLALPEQISIVKPEYEFTSAPPTIPNRRLQIAVLMTFCICLITGLYWFSMRDQDGVHTQQSLNALLKNLLEDNDTNIDEALFSLSGTAPLFENGSSILMPESERELAELVPKMMLLPQQTFLIIGHSDSTGSAVVNQRLSIKRARVIQEWLIDHTGLPANQFIIEGASDSRPLTSNTTKEGRAQNRRVEIIPLSTQYN
;
A
#
# COMPACT_ATOMS: atom_id res chain seq x y z
N MET A 1 -12.43 16.99 26.96
CA MET A 1 -12.09 15.79 27.75
C MET A 1 -12.15 14.60 26.81
N VAL A 2 -11.18 13.70 26.88
CA VAL A 2 -11.21 12.45 26.09
C VAL A 2 -12.22 11.52 26.74
N ASN A 3 -13.17 10.99 25.97
CA ASN A 3 -14.22 10.09 26.46
C ASN A 3 -13.69 8.67 26.71
N SER A 4 -14.44 7.88 27.47
CA SER A 4 -14.12 6.48 27.75
C SER A 4 -14.01 5.65 26.47
N GLY A 5 -14.80 5.98 25.44
CA GLY A 5 -14.81 5.31 24.14
C GLY A 5 -13.48 5.39 23.42
N THR A 6 -12.77 6.51 23.53
CA THR A 6 -11.42 6.67 22.95
C THR A 6 -10.44 5.70 23.59
N PHE A 7 -10.43 5.56 24.92
CA PHE A 7 -9.53 4.63 25.61
C PHE A 7 -9.89 3.18 25.33
N PHE A 8 -11.18 2.86 25.29
CA PHE A 8 -11.66 1.54 24.93
C PHE A 8 -11.25 1.18 23.49
N GLY A 9 -11.40 2.09 22.52
CA GLY A 9 -10.94 1.90 21.14
C GLY A 9 -9.43 1.66 21.03
N ARG A 10 -8.62 2.28 21.90
CA ARG A 10 -7.17 2.00 21.98
C ARG A 10 -6.88 0.59 22.49
N LEU A 11 -7.64 0.10 23.48
CA LEU A 11 -7.55 -1.28 23.94
C LEU A 11 -7.94 -2.27 22.83
N ILE A 12 -9.00 -1.99 22.07
CA ILE A 12 -9.37 -2.80 20.89
C ILE A 12 -8.28 -2.76 19.82
N SER A 13 -7.62 -1.61 19.63
CA SER A 13 -6.50 -1.50 18.68
C SER A 13 -5.34 -2.40 19.10
N ILE A 14 -5.00 -2.45 20.40
CA ILE A 14 -4.01 -3.39 20.95
C ILE A 14 -4.42 -4.84 20.65
N ASP A 15 -5.67 -5.22 20.93
CA ASP A 15 -6.18 -6.55 20.63
C ASP A 15 -6.10 -6.88 19.13
N THR A 16 -6.42 -5.91 18.28
CA THR A 16 -6.36 -6.06 16.82
C THR A 16 -4.91 -6.28 16.36
N LEU A 17 -3.94 -5.57 16.93
CA LEU A 17 -2.52 -5.79 16.64
C LEU A 17 -2.03 -7.17 17.09
N ILE A 18 -2.48 -7.66 18.25
CA ILE A 18 -2.22 -9.05 18.68
C ILE A 18 -2.79 -10.03 17.66
N SER A 19 -3.98 -9.74 17.15
CA SER A 19 -4.66 -10.54 16.14
C SER A 19 -4.00 -10.50 14.76
N PHE A 20 -3.15 -9.49 14.50
CA PHE A 20 -2.31 -9.38 13.29
C PHE A 20 -0.96 -10.07 13.47
N ASP A 21 -0.87 -11.10 14.30
CA ASP A 21 0.38 -11.79 14.63
C ASP A 21 1.45 -10.83 15.20
N GLY A 22 1.01 -9.77 15.89
CA GLY A 22 1.87 -8.71 16.40
C GLY A 22 2.95 -9.23 17.37
N VAL A 23 4.16 -8.73 17.17
CA VAL A 23 5.33 -9.02 18.00
C VAL A 23 5.37 -8.03 19.15
N VAL A 24 5.55 -8.54 20.38
CA VAL A 24 5.72 -7.74 21.60
C VAL A 24 7.21 -7.62 21.89
N PRO A 25 7.87 -6.47 21.61
CA PRO A 25 9.32 -6.35 21.79
C PRO A 25 9.73 -6.37 23.27
N SER A 26 8.89 -5.81 24.14
CA SER A 26 9.09 -5.75 25.58
C SER A 26 7.77 -5.98 26.32
N PRO A 27 7.57 -7.16 26.94
CA PRO A 27 6.37 -7.43 27.74
C PRO A 27 6.17 -6.43 28.89
N ALA A 28 7.26 -5.93 29.48
CA ALA A 28 7.21 -4.92 30.53
C ALA A 28 6.65 -3.58 30.03
N ASP A 29 7.10 -3.13 28.85
CA ASP A 29 6.62 -1.88 28.24
C ASP A 29 5.14 -2.00 27.83
N LEU A 30 4.77 -3.12 27.21
CA LEU A 30 3.37 -3.42 26.90
C LEU A 30 2.49 -3.42 28.17
N GLN A 31 2.96 -4.02 29.26
CA GLN A 31 2.23 -4.04 30.52
C GLN A 31 1.99 -2.62 31.04
N LEU A 32 3.02 -1.76 31.08
CA LEU A 32 2.89 -0.37 31.52
C LEU A 32 1.90 0.42 30.66
N LYS A 33 1.90 0.22 29.33
CA LYS A 33 0.95 0.85 28.41
C LYS A 33 -0.48 0.39 28.67
N LEU A 34 -0.69 -0.92 28.87
CA LEU A 34 -2.00 -1.48 29.20
C LEU A 34 -2.51 -0.98 30.56
N ILE A 35 -1.66 -0.95 31.59
CA ILE A 35 -1.99 -0.39 32.91
C ILE A 35 -2.45 1.06 32.75
N SER A 36 -1.65 1.89 32.07
CA SER A 36 -1.97 3.31 31.89
C SER A 36 -3.28 3.51 31.12
N LEU A 37 -3.55 2.71 30.08
CA LEU A 37 -4.79 2.78 29.33
C LEU A 37 -6.00 2.35 30.15
N ILE A 38 -5.90 1.29 30.93
CA ILE A 38 -7.01 0.79 31.78
C ILE A 38 -7.31 1.80 32.90
N GLU A 39 -6.29 2.41 33.51
CA GLU A 39 -6.49 3.48 34.51
C GLU A 39 -7.14 4.72 33.90
N GLN A 40 -6.69 5.15 32.71
CA GLN A 40 -7.29 6.28 32.00
C GLN A 40 -8.73 5.99 31.57
N PHE A 41 -9.00 4.77 31.12
CA PHE A 41 -10.35 4.31 30.81
C PHE A 41 -11.26 4.36 32.05
N ASN A 42 -10.83 3.81 33.18
CA ASN A 42 -11.58 3.84 34.42
C ASN A 42 -11.86 5.29 34.87
N LYS A 43 -10.83 6.15 34.83
CA LYS A 43 -10.97 7.57 35.13
C LYS A 43 -11.99 8.26 34.21
N ALA A 44 -12.00 7.92 32.92
CA ALA A 44 -12.96 8.45 31.97
C ALA A 44 -14.40 7.99 32.28
N LEU A 45 -14.61 6.72 32.64
CA LEU A 45 -15.90 6.22 33.10
C LEU A 45 -16.42 6.98 34.33
N TYR A 46 -15.55 7.28 35.29
CA TYR A 46 -15.92 8.12 36.44
C TYR A 46 -16.34 9.53 36.04
N THR A 47 -15.62 10.16 35.09
CA THR A 47 -16.01 11.48 34.58
C THR A 47 -17.33 11.47 33.81
N GLU A 48 -17.72 10.31 33.29
CA GLU A 48 -19.00 10.07 32.61
C GLU A 48 -20.10 9.60 33.56
N ASN A 49 -19.90 9.75 34.88
CA ASN A 49 -20.85 9.41 35.95
C ASN A 49 -21.28 7.93 35.95
N GLN A 50 -20.39 7.02 35.53
CA GLN A 50 -20.64 5.59 35.62
C GLN A 50 -20.48 5.09 37.05
N ILE A 51 -21.22 4.03 37.41
CA ILE A 51 -21.18 3.45 38.76
C ILE A 51 -19.78 2.87 39.01
N SER A 52 -19.19 3.21 40.17
CA SER A 52 -17.82 2.82 40.52
C SER A 52 -17.61 1.31 40.48
N SER A 53 -18.54 0.54 41.06
CA SER A 53 -18.44 -0.92 41.13
C SER A 53 -18.58 -1.58 39.76
N GLU A 54 -19.41 -1.03 38.87
CA GLU A 54 -19.57 -1.50 37.49
C GLU A 54 -18.32 -1.18 36.65
N SER A 55 -17.78 0.04 36.81
CA SER A 55 -16.57 0.49 36.11
C SER A 55 -15.34 -0.33 36.51
N GLU A 56 -15.16 -0.58 37.81
CA GLU A 56 -14.10 -1.44 38.33
C GLU A 56 -14.27 -2.89 37.86
N SER A 57 -15.50 -3.40 37.85
CA SER A 57 -15.81 -4.73 37.33
C SER A 57 -15.47 -4.86 35.84
N LEU A 58 -15.80 -3.86 35.03
CA LEU A 58 -15.44 -3.85 33.60
C LEU A 58 -13.92 -3.80 33.38
N CYS A 59 -13.20 -2.98 34.16
CA CYS A 59 -11.73 -2.93 34.11
C CYS A 59 -11.10 -4.27 34.53
N ARG A 60 -11.69 -4.94 35.51
CA ARG A 60 -11.30 -6.28 35.92
C ARG A 60 -11.49 -7.28 34.77
N ALA A 61 -12.66 -7.29 34.13
CA ALA A 61 -12.92 -8.14 32.96
C ALA A 61 -11.90 -7.92 31.84
N LEU A 62 -11.53 -6.67 31.56
CA LEU A 62 -10.48 -6.31 30.60
C LEU A 62 -9.09 -6.86 30.99
N CYS A 63 -8.72 -6.77 32.27
CA CYS A 63 -7.45 -7.36 32.74
C CYS A 63 -7.40 -8.87 32.49
N PHE A 64 -8.49 -9.59 32.80
CA PHE A 64 -8.58 -11.03 32.54
C PHE A 64 -8.55 -11.36 31.06
N TYR A 65 -9.25 -10.57 30.24
CA TYR A 65 -9.23 -10.69 28.79
C TYR A 65 -7.81 -10.60 28.23
N PHE A 66 -7.08 -9.51 28.53
CA PHE A 66 -5.73 -9.31 28.00
C PHE A 66 -4.72 -10.33 28.54
N ASP A 67 -4.80 -10.70 29.82
CA ASP A 67 -3.94 -11.75 30.38
C ASP A 67 -4.14 -13.09 29.66
N LYS A 68 -5.38 -13.45 29.36
CA LYS A 68 -5.69 -14.67 28.60
C LYS A 68 -5.23 -14.55 27.14
N ARG A 69 -5.51 -13.41 26.50
CA ARG A 69 -5.14 -13.15 25.10
C ARG A 69 -3.62 -13.22 24.89
N LEU A 70 -2.84 -12.64 25.80
CA LEU A 70 -1.38 -12.58 25.70
C LEU A 70 -0.68 -13.89 26.09
N THR A 71 -1.30 -14.71 26.94
CA THR A 71 -0.78 -16.04 27.30
C THR A 71 -1.05 -17.10 26.22
N THR A 72 -2.13 -16.95 25.45
CA THR A 72 -2.53 -17.87 24.37
C THR A 72 -1.91 -17.53 23.01
N ASN A 73 -1.30 -16.36 22.85
CA ASN A 73 -0.67 -15.95 21.59
C ASN A 73 0.56 -16.82 21.26
N LYS A 74 0.50 -17.53 20.13
CA LYS A 74 1.51 -18.49 19.64
C LYS A 74 2.89 -17.88 19.38
N ASN A 75 2.96 -16.57 19.09
CA ASN A 75 4.23 -15.88 18.78
C ASN A 75 4.99 -15.44 20.04
N ASN A 76 4.35 -15.45 21.20
CA ASN A 76 5.01 -15.20 22.48
C ASN A 76 5.33 -16.55 23.13
N SER A 77 6.55 -16.69 23.66
CA SER A 77 6.83 -17.82 24.56
C SER A 77 5.84 -17.74 25.74
N PRO A 78 4.95 -18.73 25.95
CA PRO A 78 3.83 -18.63 26.92
C PRO A 78 4.28 -18.40 28.38
N LEU A 79 5.56 -18.60 28.65
CA LEU A 79 6.21 -18.36 29.95
C LEU A 79 6.58 -16.89 30.22
N SER A 80 6.48 -15.97 29.23
CA SER A 80 6.92 -14.58 29.42
C SER A 80 5.86 -13.71 30.11
N TRP A 81 4.58 -13.81 29.74
CA TRP A 81 3.53 -12.91 30.23
C TRP A 81 3.11 -13.16 31.68
N GLN A 82 3.35 -14.35 32.24
CA GLN A 82 2.93 -14.68 33.61
C GLN A 82 3.44 -13.69 34.67
N LYS A 83 4.65 -13.16 34.49
CA LYS A 83 5.26 -12.14 35.38
C LYS A 83 4.66 -10.74 35.21
N TYR A 84 4.00 -10.49 34.10
CA TYR A 84 3.44 -9.21 33.69
C TYR A 84 1.91 -9.20 33.72
N SER A 85 1.32 -10.14 34.44
CA SER A 85 -0.13 -10.31 34.47
C SER A 85 -0.81 -9.10 35.12
N LEU A 86 -1.77 -8.53 34.40
CA LEU A 86 -2.53 -7.35 34.80
C LEU A 86 -3.41 -7.63 36.02
N LYS A 87 -3.99 -8.83 36.10
CA LYS A 87 -4.81 -9.21 37.26
C LYS A 87 -3.99 -9.19 38.56
N TYR A 88 -2.75 -9.68 38.52
CA TYR A 88 -1.87 -9.68 39.69
C TYR A 88 -1.41 -8.27 40.02
N TYR A 89 -1.12 -7.45 39.01
CA TYR A 89 -0.74 -6.05 39.22
C TYR A 89 -1.85 -5.24 39.92
N PHE A 90 -3.08 -5.29 39.41
CA PHE A 90 -4.17 -4.48 39.95
C PHE A 90 -4.81 -5.06 41.21
N TYR A 91 -4.91 -6.40 41.32
CA TYR A 91 -5.73 -7.04 42.36
C TYR A 91 -4.94 -7.94 43.31
N GLY A 92 -3.66 -8.24 43.04
CA GLY A 92 -2.76 -8.89 44.00
C GLY A 92 -2.96 -10.40 44.24
N TYR A 93 -3.93 -11.07 43.62
CA TYR A 93 -4.16 -12.52 43.78
C TYR A 93 -4.80 -13.18 42.55
N SER A 94 -4.60 -14.49 42.38
CA SER A 94 -5.43 -15.34 41.53
C SER A 94 -6.70 -15.68 42.29
N ASP A 95 -7.78 -14.97 41.99
CA ASP A 95 -9.08 -15.25 42.60
C ASP A 95 -9.59 -16.60 42.11
N GLU A 96 -9.48 -17.64 42.94
CA GLU A 96 -9.97 -19.00 42.63
C GLU A 96 -11.48 -19.03 42.32
N LYS A 97 -12.21 -17.97 42.69
CA LYS A 97 -13.66 -17.80 42.47
C LYS A 97 -14.02 -16.91 41.30
N PHE A 98 -13.06 -16.30 40.61
CA PHE A 98 -13.38 -15.40 39.51
C PHE A 98 -13.73 -16.18 38.24
N CYS A 99 -14.99 -16.05 37.84
CA CYS A 99 -15.49 -16.57 36.57
C CYS A 99 -15.80 -15.40 35.64
N LEU A 100 -15.11 -15.32 34.50
CA LEU A 100 -15.28 -14.22 33.54
C LEU A 100 -16.71 -14.19 32.98
N SER A 101 -17.33 -15.36 32.72
CA SER A 101 -18.71 -15.44 32.22
C SER A 101 -19.71 -14.80 33.17
N ASP A 102 -19.61 -15.10 34.46
CA ASP A 102 -20.54 -14.62 35.50
C ASP A 102 -20.40 -13.10 35.67
N GLN A 103 -19.16 -12.60 35.54
CA GLN A 103 -18.92 -11.17 35.57
C GLN A 103 -19.49 -10.46 34.34
N LEU A 104 -19.33 -11.03 33.15
CA LEU A 104 -19.92 -10.49 31.93
C LEU A 104 -21.45 -10.49 32.02
N GLU A 105 -22.07 -11.54 32.54
CA GLU A 105 -23.51 -11.60 32.77
C GLU A 105 -23.99 -10.47 33.69
N THR A 106 -23.29 -10.26 34.81
CA THR A 106 -23.59 -9.16 35.74
C THR A 106 -23.50 -7.80 35.05
N LEU A 107 -22.44 -7.58 34.25
CA LEU A 107 -22.21 -6.32 33.53
C LEU A 107 -23.20 -6.12 32.36
N LEU A 108 -23.61 -7.18 31.66
CA LEU A 108 -24.65 -7.12 30.64
C LEU A 108 -26.04 -6.88 31.25
N GLY A 109 -26.23 -7.26 32.52
CA GLY A 109 -27.39 -6.92 33.34
C GLY A 109 -27.42 -5.48 33.85
N ALA A 110 -26.29 -4.76 33.84
CA ALA A 110 -26.17 -3.42 34.40
C ALA A 110 -27.19 -2.44 33.81
N SER A 111 -27.63 -1.44 34.58
CA SER A 111 -28.55 -0.40 34.05
C SER A 111 -27.88 0.57 33.10
N SER A 112 -26.55 0.73 33.20
CA SER A 112 -25.79 1.62 32.32
C SER A 112 -25.70 1.07 30.90
N LEU A 113 -26.13 1.89 29.94
CA LEU A 113 -25.98 1.59 28.51
C LEU A 113 -24.52 1.63 28.06
N VAL A 114 -23.69 2.50 28.65
CA VAL A 114 -22.26 2.62 28.33
C VAL A 114 -21.51 1.36 28.75
N ILE A 115 -21.73 0.90 29.99
CA ILE A 115 -21.15 -0.34 30.50
C ILE A 115 -21.64 -1.53 29.68
N PHE A 116 -22.94 -1.57 29.36
CA PHE A 116 -23.51 -2.61 28.51
C PHE A 116 -22.80 -2.67 27.15
N HIS A 117 -22.63 -1.55 26.44
CA HIS A 117 -21.98 -1.54 25.13
C HIS A 117 -20.50 -1.97 25.17
N TYR A 118 -19.73 -1.54 26.17
CA TYR A 118 -18.34 -2.00 26.31
C TYR A 118 -18.26 -3.48 26.63
N THR A 119 -19.16 -3.97 27.50
CA THR A 119 -19.24 -5.39 27.84
C THR A 119 -19.66 -6.23 26.64
N TRP A 120 -20.62 -5.72 25.84
CA TRP A 120 -21.08 -6.36 24.60
C TRP A 120 -19.94 -6.50 23.59
N LYS A 121 -19.18 -5.42 23.35
CA LYS A 121 -18.00 -5.48 22.47
C LYS A 121 -16.94 -6.44 23.02
N LEU A 122 -16.66 -6.43 24.32
CA LEU A 122 -15.73 -7.35 24.95
C LEU A 122 -16.17 -8.81 24.78
N LEU A 123 -17.46 -9.11 24.91
CA LEU A 123 -18.04 -10.42 24.64
C LEU A 123 -17.83 -10.84 23.18
N THR A 124 -18.05 -9.93 22.22
CA THR A 124 -17.78 -10.18 20.79
C THR A 124 -16.32 -10.54 20.54
N LEU A 125 -15.37 -9.82 21.15
CA LEU A 125 -13.93 -10.12 21.05
C LEU A 125 -13.57 -11.48 21.68
N LEU A 126 -14.14 -11.78 22.85
CA LEU A 126 -13.94 -13.05 23.56
C LEU A 126 -14.36 -14.25 22.72
N ILE A 127 -15.58 -14.22 22.17
CA ILE A 127 -16.10 -15.30 21.31
C ILE A 127 -15.18 -15.54 20.12
N GLN A 128 -14.68 -14.48 19.48
CA GLN A 128 -13.76 -14.63 18.35
C GLN A 128 -12.39 -15.18 18.76
N SER A 129 -11.90 -14.84 19.95
CA SER A 129 -10.57 -15.23 20.43
C SER A 129 -10.50 -16.66 20.99
N GLU A 130 -11.56 -17.12 21.64
CA GLU A 130 -11.60 -18.42 22.35
C GLU A 130 -12.29 -19.53 21.53
N GLY A 131 -12.94 -19.17 20.43
CA GLY A 131 -13.84 -20.05 19.69
C GLY A 131 -15.25 -20.09 20.29
N GLU A 132 -16.12 -20.89 19.68
CA GLU A 132 -17.51 -21.09 20.09
C GLU A 132 -17.61 -21.85 21.42
N ILE A 133 -17.37 -21.18 22.54
CA ILE A 133 -17.68 -21.73 23.87
C ILE A 133 -19.17 -21.55 24.09
N ASP A 134 -19.89 -22.66 24.26
CA ASP A 134 -21.35 -22.71 24.44
C ASP A 134 -21.86 -21.69 25.47
N SER A 135 -21.15 -21.46 26.57
CA SER A 135 -21.56 -20.51 27.62
C SER A 135 -21.54 -19.05 27.15
N LEU A 136 -20.56 -18.63 26.36
CA LEU A 136 -20.47 -17.26 25.83
C LEU A 136 -21.52 -17.02 24.73
N LEU A 137 -21.81 -18.05 23.92
CA LEU A 137 -22.86 -17.99 22.91
C LEU A 137 -24.26 -17.92 23.55
N VAL A 138 -24.49 -18.71 24.60
CA VAL A 138 -25.73 -18.63 25.39
C VAL A 138 -25.89 -17.24 26.01
N LEU A 139 -24.80 -16.69 26.57
CA LEU A 139 -24.81 -15.34 27.13
C LEU A 139 -25.13 -14.28 26.07
N ARG A 140 -24.51 -14.37 24.88
CA ARG A 140 -24.79 -13.48 23.75
C ARG A 140 -26.25 -13.57 23.31
N ALA A 141 -26.79 -14.78 23.16
CA ALA A 141 -28.18 -14.99 22.80
C ALA A 141 -29.15 -14.41 23.83
N GLY A 142 -28.86 -14.58 25.13
CA GLY A 142 -29.71 -14.08 26.23
C GLY A 142 -29.87 -12.56 26.26
N TYR A 143 -28.87 -11.80 25.78
CA TYR A 143 -28.89 -10.34 25.77
C TYR A 143 -29.12 -9.72 24.39
N GLN A 144 -29.34 -10.54 23.34
CA GLN A 144 -29.52 -10.08 21.97
C GLN A 144 -30.75 -9.17 21.80
N GLU A 145 -31.87 -9.45 22.49
CA GLU A 145 -33.07 -8.59 22.43
C GLU A 145 -32.83 -7.24 23.07
N ARG A 146 -32.11 -7.21 24.21
CA ARG A 146 -31.73 -5.96 24.88
C ARG A 146 -30.86 -5.12 23.95
N TYR A 147 -29.84 -5.72 23.36
CA TYR A 147 -29.01 -5.07 22.35
C TYR A 147 -29.85 -4.53 21.18
N SER A 148 -30.70 -5.36 20.57
CA SER A 148 -31.53 -4.98 19.41
C SER A 148 -32.59 -3.92 19.72
N SER A 149 -33.07 -3.84 20.97
CA SER A 149 -34.01 -2.79 21.38
C SER A 149 -33.33 -1.44 21.59
N GLN A 150 -32.04 -1.45 21.96
CA GLN A 150 -31.23 -0.26 22.21
C GLN A 150 -30.51 0.24 20.93
N ALA A 151 -30.20 -0.66 19.99
CA ALA A 151 -29.64 -0.32 18.68
C ALA A 151 -30.65 0.38 17.73
N ARG A 152 -31.95 0.38 18.05
CA ARG A 152 -32.99 1.08 17.26
C ARG A 152 -33.02 2.59 17.54
N ILE A 153 -32.02 3.30 17.02
CA ILE A 153 -32.09 4.71 16.63
C ILE A 153 -32.04 4.70 15.09
N PRO A 154 -32.86 5.49 14.35
CA PRO A 154 -33.28 5.11 13.01
C PRO A 154 -32.08 4.95 12.07
N SER A 155 -31.85 3.71 11.64
CA SER A 155 -31.25 3.46 10.34
C SER A 155 -32.03 4.33 9.36
N LEU A 156 -31.33 5.27 8.71
CA LEU A 156 -31.75 5.74 7.40
C LEU A 156 -32.11 4.46 6.63
N SER A 157 -33.38 4.35 6.26
CA SER A 157 -34.02 3.29 5.48
C SER A 157 -33.05 2.24 4.96
N SER A 158 -33.31 0.98 5.32
CA SER A 158 -33.00 -0.20 4.50
C SER A 158 -32.64 0.19 3.06
N ILE A 159 -31.35 0.35 2.79
CA ILE A 159 -30.86 0.18 1.44
C ILE A 159 -30.94 -1.33 1.29
N GLU A 160 -32.11 -1.77 0.85
CA GLU A 160 -32.24 -3.07 0.26
C GLU A 160 -31.09 -3.18 -0.76
N GLU A 161 -30.26 -4.19 -0.60
CA GLU A 161 -29.56 -4.81 -1.70
C GLU A 161 -30.63 -5.30 -2.70
N THR A 162 -31.26 -4.39 -3.43
CA THR A 162 -32.00 -4.73 -4.64
C THR A 162 -30.96 -4.90 -5.73
N SER A 163 -30.41 -6.11 -5.74
CA SER A 163 -30.05 -6.78 -6.97
C SER A 163 -31.30 -6.90 -7.86
N SER A 164 -31.67 -5.82 -8.57
CA SER A 164 -32.61 -5.87 -9.69
C SER A 164 -31.86 -5.75 -11.01
N TRP A 165 -31.23 -6.87 -11.35
CA TRP A 165 -30.78 -7.17 -12.71
C TRP A 165 -32.02 -7.50 -13.55
N ALA A 166 -32.65 -6.50 -14.16
CA ALA A 166 -33.37 -6.67 -15.43
C ALA A 166 -33.87 -5.33 -16.00
N THR A 167 -33.35 -5.01 -17.18
CA THR A 167 -34.00 -4.28 -18.28
C THR A 167 -34.50 -2.86 -18.01
N HIS A 168 -33.73 -1.86 -18.43
CA HIS A 168 -34.01 -1.13 -19.67
C HIS A 168 -32.80 -0.28 -20.10
N HIS A 169 -32.33 -0.54 -21.32
CA HIS A 169 -31.34 0.27 -22.01
C HIS A 169 -31.85 1.70 -22.23
N SER A 170 -31.08 2.67 -21.77
CA SER A 170 -30.84 3.92 -22.50
C SER A 170 -29.33 4.18 -22.50
N VAL A 171 -28.69 3.80 -23.60
CA VAL A 171 -27.26 4.07 -23.84
C VAL A 171 -27.12 5.56 -24.14
N VAL A 172 -26.88 6.36 -23.10
CA VAL A 172 -26.24 7.67 -23.26
C VAL A 172 -24.74 7.41 -23.18
N SER A 173 -24.02 7.54 -24.29
CA SER A 173 -22.56 7.39 -24.27
C SER A 173 -21.95 8.56 -23.50
N HIS A 174 -21.67 8.38 -22.21
CA HIS A 174 -20.83 9.31 -21.46
C HIS A 174 -19.38 9.17 -21.95
N ALA A 175 -18.70 10.31 -22.14
CA ALA A 175 -17.28 10.30 -22.44
C ALA A 175 -16.51 9.54 -21.34
N PRO A 176 -15.46 8.78 -21.68
CA PRO A 176 -14.70 8.05 -20.67
C PRO A 176 -14.05 9.02 -19.68
N LEU A 177 -14.10 8.67 -18.40
CA LEU A 177 -13.39 9.32 -17.30
C LEU A 177 -11.97 8.78 -17.23
N TYR A 178 -10.97 9.65 -17.41
CA TYR A 178 -9.58 9.31 -17.22
C TYR A 178 -9.14 9.60 -15.78
N VAL A 179 -8.56 8.61 -15.12
CA VAL A 179 -8.07 8.70 -13.74
C VAL A 179 -6.56 8.52 -13.73
N PHE A 180 -5.86 9.60 -13.38
CA PHE A 180 -4.41 9.63 -13.33
C PHE A 180 -3.90 9.31 -11.93
N ILE A 181 -3.22 8.18 -11.79
CA ILE A 181 -2.54 7.78 -10.56
C ILE A 181 -1.23 8.57 -10.48
N ILE A 182 -1.14 9.46 -9.50
CA ILE A 182 0.01 10.36 -9.27
C ILE A 182 0.55 10.14 -7.86
N GLY A 183 1.71 10.71 -7.52
CA GLY A 183 2.30 10.58 -6.18
C GLY A 183 3.45 9.58 -6.11
N PRO A 184 4.13 9.50 -4.95
CA PRO A 184 5.42 8.82 -4.83
C PRO A 184 5.36 7.31 -5.06
N PHE A 185 4.17 6.71 -4.97
CA PHE A 185 3.97 5.28 -5.16
C PHE A 185 3.38 4.90 -6.52
N ALA A 186 3.00 5.88 -7.36
CA ALA A 186 2.31 5.64 -8.62
C ALA A 186 3.10 4.71 -9.56
N ALA A 187 4.34 5.09 -9.90
CA ALA A 187 5.19 4.32 -10.80
C ALA A 187 5.64 2.98 -10.20
N LYS A 188 5.73 2.86 -8.87
CA LYS A 188 6.23 1.65 -8.22
C LYS A 188 5.16 0.58 -8.08
N TRP A 189 3.93 0.98 -7.73
CA TRP A 189 2.87 0.03 -7.35
C TRP A 189 1.80 -0.19 -8.42
N PHE A 190 1.73 0.69 -9.43
CA PHE A 190 0.67 0.66 -10.45
C PHE A 190 1.19 0.57 -11.89
N SER A 191 2.50 0.40 -12.10
CA SER A 191 3.14 0.41 -13.43
C SER A 191 2.97 -0.86 -14.26
N GLN A 192 2.46 -1.95 -13.69
CA GLN A 192 2.27 -3.19 -14.43
C GLN A 192 1.08 -3.04 -15.40
N ASN A 193 1.35 -3.24 -16.68
CA ASN A 193 0.41 -3.14 -17.79
C ASN A 193 -0.83 -4.02 -17.54
N HIS A 194 -1.96 -3.40 -17.17
CA HIS A 194 -3.36 -3.73 -17.51
C HIS A 194 -4.30 -2.84 -16.66
N LEU A 195 -4.06 -1.53 -16.65
CA LEU A 195 -5.01 -0.55 -16.10
C LEU A 195 -6.15 -0.30 -17.10
N SER A 196 -6.84 -1.36 -17.55
CA SER A 196 -7.95 -1.27 -18.50
C SER A 196 -9.26 -1.75 -17.87
N SER A 197 -10.21 -0.80 -17.79
CA SER A 197 -11.65 -0.91 -17.54
C SER A 197 -12.08 -1.92 -16.47
N THR A 198 -12.34 -1.43 -15.26
CA THR A 198 -13.26 -2.10 -14.33
C THR A 198 -14.63 -2.18 -14.99
N GLY A 199 -14.97 -3.30 -15.67
CA GLY A 199 -16.31 -3.80 -16.03
C GLY A 199 -17.28 -2.91 -16.83
N ASP A 200 -17.41 -1.64 -16.46
CA ASP A 200 -18.15 -0.59 -17.13
C ASP A 200 -17.19 0.22 -18.01
N ASN A 201 -17.59 0.40 -19.27
CA ASN A 201 -16.79 0.90 -20.38
C ASN A 201 -16.46 2.42 -20.31
N SER A 202 -16.29 2.98 -19.12
CA SER A 202 -16.33 4.42 -18.85
C SER A 202 -15.21 4.95 -17.95
N ILE A 203 -14.34 4.13 -17.36
CA ILE A 203 -13.18 4.60 -16.57
C ILE A 203 -11.87 4.01 -17.12
N VAL A 204 -10.92 4.90 -17.42
CA VAL A 204 -9.58 4.54 -17.89
C VAL A 204 -8.55 5.00 -16.86
N TRP A 205 -7.80 4.06 -16.30
CA TRP A 205 -6.76 4.34 -15.32
C TRP A 205 -5.40 4.50 -16.01
N MET A 206 -4.64 5.53 -15.65
CA MET A 206 -3.32 5.79 -16.21
C MET A 206 -2.33 6.16 -15.11
N VAL A 207 -1.09 5.69 -15.21
CA VAL A 207 -0.02 6.07 -14.29
C VAL A 207 0.68 7.32 -14.79
N SER A 208 0.83 8.30 -13.92
CA SER A 208 1.71 9.47 -14.11
C SER A 208 2.74 9.46 -12.98
N GLY A 209 3.87 8.79 -13.23
CA GLY A 209 4.93 8.61 -12.25
C GLY A 209 5.61 9.92 -11.84
N TYR A 210 5.63 10.91 -12.74
CA TYR A 210 6.15 12.23 -12.50
C TYR A 210 5.15 13.33 -12.93
N PRO A 211 5.15 14.52 -12.31
CA PRO A 211 4.24 15.61 -12.67
C PRO A 211 4.30 16.04 -14.14
N ASN A 212 5.46 15.94 -14.79
CA ASN A 212 5.59 16.26 -16.21
C ASN A 212 4.86 15.24 -17.10
N ASP A 213 4.81 13.97 -16.70
CA ASP A 213 4.07 12.93 -17.44
C ASP A 213 2.57 13.25 -17.43
N LEU A 214 2.06 13.72 -16.30
CA LEU A 214 0.66 14.13 -16.14
C LEU A 214 0.31 15.26 -17.11
N VAL A 215 1.16 16.28 -17.24
CA VAL A 215 0.92 17.38 -18.20
C VAL A 215 0.90 16.86 -19.62
N ASN A 216 1.90 16.07 -20.01
CA ASN A 216 1.97 15.53 -21.36
C ASN A 216 0.71 14.71 -21.67
N GLN A 217 0.30 13.82 -20.77
CA GLN A 217 -0.90 13.00 -20.94
C GLN A 217 -2.19 13.85 -21.01
N LEU A 218 -2.33 14.87 -20.16
CA LEU A 218 -3.49 15.78 -20.20
C LEU A 218 -3.55 16.60 -21.49
N THR A 219 -2.41 17.09 -21.98
CA THR A 219 -2.35 17.81 -23.27
C THR A 219 -2.76 16.92 -24.43
N HIS A 220 -2.34 15.64 -24.42
CA HIS A 220 -2.77 14.67 -25.42
C HIS A 220 -4.27 14.37 -25.35
N LEU A 221 -4.87 14.33 -24.15
CA LEU A 221 -6.32 14.13 -24.00
C LEU A 221 -7.10 15.32 -24.55
N ASP A 222 -6.72 16.55 -24.18
CA ASP A 222 -7.42 17.77 -24.61
C ASP A 222 -7.40 17.95 -26.13
N THR A 223 -6.32 17.53 -26.79
CA THR A 223 -6.22 17.57 -28.26
C THR A 223 -7.10 16.56 -29.00
N ASN A 224 -7.46 15.45 -28.36
CA ASN A 224 -8.09 14.31 -29.04
C ASN A 224 -9.56 14.09 -28.63
N HIS A 225 -9.98 14.42 -27.40
CA HIS A 225 -11.34 14.20 -26.90
C HIS A 225 -11.74 15.15 -25.74
N HIS A 226 -13.01 15.60 -25.68
CA HIS A 226 -13.60 16.28 -24.51
C HIS A 226 -13.90 15.28 -23.37
N ALA A 227 -12.86 14.62 -22.87
CA ALA A 227 -12.98 13.62 -21.81
C ALA A 227 -12.81 14.23 -20.42
N ALA A 228 -13.59 13.73 -19.45
CA ALA A 228 -13.42 14.12 -18.06
C ALA A 228 -12.11 13.52 -17.51
N ALA A 229 -11.36 14.30 -16.75
CA ALA A 229 -10.11 13.86 -16.13
C ALA A 229 -10.13 14.13 -14.62
N MET A 230 -9.62 13.17 -13.85
CA MET A 230 -9.36 13.32 -12.43
C MET A 230 -8.03 12.66 -12.06
N THR A 231 -7.56 12.93 -10.86
CA THR A 231 -6.33 12.38 -10.30
C THR A 231 -6.63 11.52 -9.08
N PHE A 232 -5.79 10.54 -8.84
CA PHE A 232 -5.81 9.70 -7.63
C PHE A 232 -4.42 9.76 -6.99
N PHE A 233 -4.36 10.18 -5.74
CA PHE A 233 -3.12 10.27 -4.97
C PHE A 233 -3.12 9.18 -3.88
N PRO A 234 -2.46 8.02 -4.13
CA PRO A 234 -2.36 6.94 -3.17
C PRO A 234 -1.26 7.21 -2.15
N VAL A 235 -1.60 7.00 -0.88
CA VAL A 235 -0.73 7.15 0.28
C VAL A 235 -0.62 5.81 0.98
N LEU A 236 0.56 5.19 0.92
CA LEU A 236 0.86 3.96 1.64
C LEU A 236 1.38 4.32 3.03
N SER A 237 0.65 3.93 4.08
CA SER A 237 0.97 4.32 5.46
C SER A 237 2.33 3.79 5.95
N ASP A 238 2.75 2.62 5.46
CA ASP A 238 4.07 2.02 5.73
C ASP A 238 4.98 2.04 4.50
N GLY A 239 4.66 2.84 3.49
CA GLY A 239 5.46 2.93 2.27
C GLY A 239 6.87 3.49 2.51
N PHE A 240 7.04 4.32 3.55
CA PHE A 240 8.31 4.92 3.96
C PHE A 240 8.76 4.42 5.33
N GLU A 241 10.07 4.51 5.59
CA GLU A 241 10.69 4.07 6.85
C GLU A 241 10.14 4.79 8.07
N ASN A 242 9.88 6.09 7.94
CA ASN A 242 9.39 6.93 9.02
C ASN A 242 8.52 8.06 8.45
N SER A 243 7.79 8.74 9.33
CA SER A 243 6.87 9.79 8.92
C SER A 243 7.57 11.05 8.40
N ILE A 244 8.84 11.28 8.75
CA ILE A 244 9.62 12.44 8.27
C ILE A 244 9.86 12.29 6.78
N THR A 245 10.40 11.15 6.35
CA THR A 245 10.61 10.85 4.92
C THR A 245 9.31 10.91 4.14
N MET A 246 8.21 10.38 4.71
CA MET A 246 6.89 10.48 4.11
C MET A 246 6.45 11.93 3.87
N ILE A 247 6.65 12.81 4.86
CA ILE A 247 6.32 14.24 4.76
C ILE A 247 7.21 14.93 3.72
N GLU A 248 8.50 14.62 3.68
CA GLU A 248 9.44 15.18 2.69
C GLU A 248 9.02 14.83 1.27
N GLU A 249 8.60 13.59 1.03
CA GLU A 249 8.12 13.13 -0.28
C GLU A 249 6.80 13.79 -0.70
N ILE A 250 5.85 13.95 0.22
CA ILE A 250 4.61 14.69 -0.08
C ILE A 250 4.93 16.16 -0.40
N ARG A 251 5.88 16.80 0.31
CA ARG A 251 6.32 18.17 0.02
C ARG A 251 7.05 18.28 -1.31
N ALA A 252 7.87 17.29 -1.67
CA ALA A 252 8.52 17.23 -2.98
C ALA A 252 7.49 17.18 -4.11
N TRP A 253 6.43 16.37 -3.94
CA TRP A 253 5.30 16.34 -4.88
C TRP A 253 4.53 17.64 -4.92
N GLN A 254 4.25 18.28 -3.78
CA GLN A 254 3.65 19.61 -3.73
C GLN A 254 4.46 20.62 -4.55
N PHE A 255 5.78 20.67 -4.34
CA PHE A 255 6.67 21.60 -5.05
C PHE A 255 6.71 21.32 -6.56
N ALA A 256 6.80 20.05 -6.94
CA ALA A 256 6.81 19.67 -8.34
C ALA A 256 5.48 19.99 -9.02
N LEU A 257 4.33 19.72 -8.38
CA LEU A 257 3.01 20.06 -8.90
C LEU A 257 2.73 21.57 -8.95
N SER A 258 3.25 22.35 -8.01
CA SER A 258 3.05 23.81 -7.99
C SER A 258 3.85 24.52 -9.09
N THR A 259 4.99 23.94 -9.50
CA THR A 259 5.81 24.44 -10.62
C THR A 259 5.32 23.94 -11.98
N THR A 260 4.41 22.96 -11.99
CA THR A 260 3.88 22.32 -13.20
C THR A 260 2.68 23.11 -13.75
N ALA A 261 2.70 23.40 -15.05
CA ALA A 261 1.64 24.14 -15.73
C ALA A 261 0.42 23.26 -16.06
N LEU A 262 -0.38 22.88 -15.06
CA LEU A 262 -1.63 22.14 -15.31
C LEU A 262 -2.67 23.05 -16.01
N PRO A 263 -3.40 22.55 -17.03
CA PRO A 263 -4.27 23.37 -17.88
C PRO A 263 -5.52 23.90 -17.13
N ALA A 264 -6.04 23.14 -16.17
CA ALA A 264 -7.19 23.50 -15.34
C ALA A 264 -7.03 22.96 -13.91
N GLN A 265 -7.95 23.31 -13.02
CA GLN A 265 -8.06 22.63 -11.72
C GLN A 265 -8.50 21.18 -11.93
N LEU A 266 -7.77 20.25 -11.33
CA LEU A 266 -8.03 18.82 -11.49
C LEU A 266 -8.56 18.23 -10.19
N PRO A 267 -9.76 17.62 -10.19
CA PRO A 267 -10.25 16.85 -9.05
C PRO A 267 -9.24 15.76 -8.66
N CYS A 268 -8.98 15.62 -7.36
CA CYS A 268 -8.04 14.65 -6.81
C CYS A 268 -8.70 13.86 -5.70
N LEU A 269 -8.79 12.54 -5.88
CA LEU A 269 -9.15 11.60 -4.83
C LEU A 269 -7.89 11.24 -4.02
N LEU A 270 -7.94 11.46 -2.72
CA LEU A 270 -6.89 11.01 -1.80
C LEU A 270 -7.23 9.61 -1.29
N GLY A 271 -6.32 8.65 -1.42
CA GLY A 271 -6.52 7.27 -0.97
C GLY A 271 -5.46 6.83 0.01
N PHE A 272 -5.84 6.36 1.20
CA PHE A 272 -4.93 5.77 2.18
C PHE A 272 -4.99 4.25 2.13
N TYR A 273 -3.83 3.59 2.10
CA TYR A 273 -3.71 2.14 2.16
C TYR A 273 -3.08 1.71 3.48
N THR A 274 -3.85 0.99 4.29
CA THR A 274 -3.42 0.44 5.57
C THR A 274 -4.21 -0.83 5.88
N ARG A 275 -3.84 -1.57 6.93
CA ARG A 275 -4.62 -2.71 7.41
C ARG A 275 -5.37 -2.32 8.68
N LEU A 276 -6.70 -2.46 8.65
CA LEU A 276 -7.59 -2.10 9.74
C LEU A 276 -8.28 -3.32 10.37
N SER A 277 -8.53 -4.39 9.61
CA SER A 277 -9.17 -5.60 10.15
C SER A 277 -8.62 -6.91 9.60
N LEU A 278 -9.09 -8.00 10.21
CA LEU A 278 -8.85 -9.37 9.77
C LEU A 278 -9.79 -9.85 8.66
N GLN A 279 -10.75 -9.04 8.20
CA GLN A 279 -11.77 -9.52 7.27
C GLN A 279 -11.20 -9.90 5.91
N ARG A 280 -11.42 -11.14 5.47
CA ARG A 280 -11.04 -11.62 4.13
C ARG A 280 -12.23 -12.27 3.46
N TYR A 281 -12.39 -12.05 2.15
CA TYR A 281 -13.40 -12.74 1.37
C TYR A 281 -12.85 -14.07 0.86
N SER A 282 -13.65 -15.12 0.91
CA SER A 282 -13.25 -16.47 0.50
C SER A 282 -12.83 -16.58 -0.96
N HIS A 283 -13.45 -15.77 -1.84
CA HIS A 283 -13.22 -15.77 -3.29
C HIS A 283 -12.24 -14.70 -3.76
N ASP A 284 -11.92 -13.72 -2.90
CA ASP A 284 -10.98 -12.63 -3.21
C ASP A 284 -10.37 -12.11 -1.89
N PRO A 285 -9.37 -12.80 -1.34
CA PRO A 285 -8.78 -12.44 -0.05
C PRO A 285 -8.01 -11.11 -0.10
N ASP A 286 -7.57 -10.68 -1.28
CA ASP A 286 -6.78 -9.46 -1.47
C ASP A 286 -7.65 -8.22 -1.73
N ARG A 287 -8.97 -8.42 -1.90
CA ARG A 287 -9.94 -7.33 -2.00
C ARG A 287 -9.83 -6.37 -0.81
N ALA A 288 -9.53 -5.11 -1.11
CA ALA A 288 -9.65 -4.05 -0.11
C ALA A 288 -11.12 -3.72 0.17
N ILE A 289 -11.43 -3.49 1.45
CA ILE A 289 -12.69 -2.90 1.88
C ILE A 289 -12.49 -1.39 1.91
N TRP A 290 -13.25 -0.67 1.10
CA TRP A 290 -13.14 0.77 0.96
C TRP A 290 -14.14 1.48 1.87
N SER A 291 -13.66 2.52 2.56
CA SER A 291 -14.48 3.47 3.31
C SER A 291 -14.23 4.89 2.79
N GLY A 292 -15.22 5.77 2.95
CA GLY A 292 -15.21 7.11 2.36
C GLY A 292 -16.00 7.20 1.05
N LYS A 293 -16.39 8.43 0.69
CA LYS A 293 -17.24 8.74 -0.46
C LYS A 293 -16.60 9.82 -1.33
N LEU A 294 -16.85 9.75 -2.63
CA LEU A 294 -16.59 10.87 -3.52
C LEU A 294 -17.60 11.99 -3.21
N THR A 295 -17.10 13.20 -3.06
CA THR A 295 -17.97 14.36 -2.86
C THR A 295 -18.28 14.94 -4.25
N PRO A 296 -19.55 15.04 -4.67
CA PRO A 296 -19.88 15.65 -5.94
C PRO A 296 -19.46 17.13 -5.92
N LEU A 297 -18.68 17.55 -6.92
CA LEU A 297 -18.40 18.96 -7.19
C LEU A 297 -19.70 19.70 -7.58
N PRO A 298 -19.84 21.03 -7.45
CA PRO A 298 -18.82 22.01 -7.05
C PRO A 298 -19.25 22.85 -5.82
N ASN A 299 -18.32 23.60 -5.23
CA ASN A 299 -18.56 24.81 -4.39
C ASN A 299 -18.25 24.76 -2.89
N SER A 300 -17.50 23.79 -2.37
CA SER A 300 -16.91 23.96 -1.03
C SER A 300 -15.40 23.69 -1.06
N HIS A 301 -14.63 24.58 -0.42
CA HIS A 301 -13.26 24.27 -0.05
C HIS A 301 -13.32 23.10 0.94
N LEU A 302 -13.07 21.89 0.43
CA LEU A 302 -13.02 20.70 1.27
C LEU A 302 -11.73 20.70 2.08
N ASN A 303 -11.87 20.46 3.38
CA ASN A 303 -10.74 20.31 4.29
C ASN A 303 -10.47 18.81 4.49
N VAL A 304 -9.19 18.41 4.36
CA VAL A 304 -8.71 17.05 4.60
C VAL A 304 -9.14 16.55 5.99
N GLU A 305 -9.03 17.39 7.02
CA GLU A 305 -9.42 17.06 8.39
C GLU A 305 -10.93 16.77 8.50
N THR A 306 -11.77 17.58 7.86
CA THR A 306 -13.23 17.37 7.87
C THR A 306 -13.62 16.09 7.12
N LEU A 307 -13.01 15.81 5.97
CA LEU A 307 -13.27 14.58 5.23
C LEU A 307 -12.83 13.33 5.99
N ILE A 308 -11.67 13.38 6.65
CA ILE A 308 -11.18 12.30 7.50
C ILE A 308 -12.09 12.12 8.73
N ALA A 309 -12.56 13.21 9.35
CA ALA A 309 -13.51 13.13 10.45
C ALA A 309 -14.84 12.48 10.03
N ASN A 310 -15.35 12.81 8.83
CA ASN A 310 -16.54 12.17 8.27
C ASN A 310 -16.32 10.67 8.02
N LEU A 311 -15.13 10.29 7.56
CA LEU A 311 -14.76 8.89 7.36
C LEU A 311 -14.76 8.11 8.68
N ILE A 312 -14.21 8.68 9.75
CA ILE A 312 -14.26 8.05 11.08
C ILE A 312 -15.69 7.96 11.61
N SER A 313 -16.51 8.99 11.40
CA SER A 313 -17.94 8.91 11.76
C SER A 313 -18.68 7.82 10.98
N GLU A 314 -18.35 7.61 9.70
CA GLU A 314 -18.88 6.48 8.92
C GLU A 314 -18.47 5.12 9.54
N LEU A 315 -17.20 4.96 9.90
CA LEU A 315 -16.73 3.74 10.57
C LEU A 315 -17.40 3.53 11.94
N GLU A 316 -17.60 4.59 12.72
CA GLU A 316 -18.29 4.54 14.02
C GLU A 316 -19.75 4.09 13.87
N VAL A 317 -20.46 4.59 12.86
CA VAL A 317 -21.84 4.17 12.55
C VAL A 317 -21.92 2.68 12.18
N HIS A 318 -20.89 2.16 11.52
CA HIS A 318 -20.81 0.74 11.18
C HIS A 318 -20.36 -0.16 12.35
N ASP A 319 -19.73 0.40 13.37
CA ASP A 319 -19.38 -0.32 14.61
C ASP A 319 -20.60 -0.46 15.53
N ASP A 320 -21.50 -1.36 15.12
CA ASP A 320 -22.67 -1.74 15.88
C ASP A 320 -22.32 -2.58 17.12
N GLY A 321 -21.08 -3.08 17.25
CA GLY A 321 -20.63 -3.96 18.32
C GLY A 321 -21.00 -5.44 18.13
N ASN A 322 -21.67 -5.79 17.05
CA ASN A 322 -22.03 -7.16 16.68
C ASN A 322 -21.04 -7.74 15.66
N ASP A 323 -20.66 -6.97 14.64
CA ASP A 323 -19.64 -7.36 13.66
C ASP A 323 -18.22 -7.11 14.22
N PHE A 324 -17.50 -8.21 14.48
CA PHE A 324 -16.12 -8.19 14.92
C PHE A 324 -15.21 -7.35 14.00
N TYR A 325 -15.38 -7.43 12.69
CA TYR A 325 -14.51 -6.73 11.75
C TYR A 325 -14.82 -5.23 11.68
N ALA A 326 -16.08 -4.84 11.85
CA ALA A 326 -16.46 -3.44 11.98
C ALA A 326 -15.88 -2.79 13.24
N ILE A 327 -15.92 -3.51 14.39
CA ILE A 327 -15.26 -3.10 15.63
C ILE A 327 -13.76 -2.85 15.40
N GLN A 328 -13.07 -3.78 14.74
CA GLN A 328 -11.64 -3.64 14.42
C GLN A 328 -11.38 -2.43 13.51
N ARG A 329 -12.18 -2.27 12.44
CA ARG A 329 -12.03 -1.16 11.50
C ARG A 329 -12.20 0.20 12.16
N HIS A 330 -13.23 0.37 12.99
CA HIS A 330 -13.43 1.63 13.69
C HIS A 330 -12.29 1.92 14.67
N ALA A 331 -11.87 0.94 15.47
CA ALA A 331 -10.78 1.12 16.42
C ALA A 331 -9.44 1.46 15.73
N MET A 332 -9.06 0.70 14.71
CA MET A 332 -7.83 0.93 13.94
C MET A 332 -7.91 2.20 13.09
N GLY A 333 -9.06 2.52 12.52
CA GLY A 333 -9.30 3.76 11.78
C GLY A 333 -9.15 4.99 12.67
N SER A 334 -9.76 4.98 13.85
CA SER A 334 -9.60 6.05 14.86
C SER A 334 -8.15 6.21 15.29
N THR A 335 -7.43 5.09 15.50
CA THR A 335 -6.00 5.11 15.81
C THR A 335 -5.17 5.65 14.64
N PHE A 336 -5.52 5.30 13.40
CA PHE A 336 -4.86 5.78 12.19
C PHE A 336 -4.97 7.30 12.06
N VAL A 337 -6.14 7.85 12.34
CA VAL A 337 -6.36 9.30 12.34
C VAL A 337 -5.61 10.00 13.48
N ALA A 338 -5.52 9.37 14.66
CA ALA A 338 -4.69 9.89 15.75
C ALA A 338 -3.21 10.00 15.34
N TRP A 339 -2.68 9.02 14.59
CA TRP A 339 -1.33 9.10 14.02
C TRP A 339 -1.18 10.22 12.99
N LEU A 340 -2.12 10.32 12.04
CA LEU A 340 -2.09 11.39 11.04
C LEU A 340 -2.11 12.78 11.69
N ALA A 341 -2.85 12.95 12.79
CA ALA A 341 -2.94 14.19 13.55
C ALA A 341 -1.63 14.48 14.31
N GLU A 342 -1.12 13.50 15.06
CA GLU A 342 0.09 13.66 15.86
C GLU A 342 1.31 14.01 15.00
N VAL A 343 1.45 13.37 13.84
CA VAL A 343 2.57 13.60 12.94
C VAL A 343 2.29 14.72 11.92
N GLN A 344 1.13 15.37 12.00
CA GLN A 344 0.73 16.50 11.15
C GLN A 344 0.68 16.19 9.64
N ILE A 345 0.47 14.93 9.26
CA ILE A 345 0.37 14.52 7.86
C ILE A 345 -0.85 15.19 7.20
N MET A 346 -1.97 15.33 7.93
CA MET A 346 -3.17 16.03 7.41
C MET A 346 -2.85 17.47 6.99
N ASN A 347 -2.05 18.20 7.78
CA ASN A 347 -1.65 19.57 7.47
C ASN A 347 -0.77 19.66 6.22
N VAL A 348 0.11 18.68 6.03
CA VAL A 348 0.98 18.62 4.84
C VAL A 348 0.16 18.32 3.59
N LEU A 349 -0.80 17.40 3.68
CA LEU A 349 -1.73 17.08 2.58
C LEU A 349 -2.64 18.26 2.26
N GLN A 350 -3.20 18.95 3.27
CA GLN A 350 -4.01 20.15 3.06
C GLN A 350 -3.20 21.23 2.31
N LYS A 351 -1.95 21.49 2.75
CA LYS A 351 -1.06 22.44 2.06
C LYS A 351 -0.75 22.02 0.63
N MET A 352 -0.67 20.73 0.33
CA MET A 352 -0.49 20.26 -1.04
C MET A 352 -1.67 20.69 -1.93
N PHE A 353 -2.90 20.49 -1.47
CA PHE A 353 -4.10 20.91 -2.23
C PHE A 353 -4.24 22.44 -2.30
N ASP A 354 -3.94 23.17 -1.21
CA ASP A 354 -4.06 24.63 -1.19
C ASP A 354 -3.05 25.33 -2.11
N ASN A 355 -1.88 24.73 -2.35
CA ASN A 355 -0.77 25.34 -3.09
C ASN A 355 -0.53 24.73 -4.49
N THR A 356 -1.43 23.87 -4.97
CA THR A 356 -1.35 23.27 -6.31
C THR A 356 -2.65 23.47 -7.06
N LYS A 357 -2.70 23.09 -8.34
CA LYS A 357 -3.95 23.08 -9.12
C LYS A 357 -4.79 21.81 -8.87
N LEU A 358 -4.41 20.96 -7.91
CA LEU A 358 -5.22 19.81 -7.52
C LEU A 358 -6.33 20.27 -6.57
N HIS A 359 -7.57 19.92 -6.87
CA HIS A 359 -8.73 20.17 -6.04
C HIS A 359 -9.12 18.90 -5.29
N LEU A 360 -9.10 18.91 -3.96
CA LEU A 360 -9.52 17.76 -3.17
C LEU A 360 -10.98 17.40 -3.47
N ALA A 361 -11.22 16.19 -3.97
CA ALA A 361 -12.55 15.70 -4.37
C ALA A 361 -13.13 14.65 -3.41
N GLY A 362 -12.29 14.07 -2.55
CA GLY A 362 -12.68 13.06 -1.58
C GLY A 362 -11.48 12.42 -0.90
N VAL A 363 -11.76 11.73 0.21
CA VAL A 363 -10.79 10.89 0.92
C VAL A 363 -11.37 9.48 1.00
N THR A 364 -10.55 8.50 0.70
CA THR A 364 -10.87 7.08 0.80
C THR A 364 -9.83 6.37 1.65
N LEU A 365 -10.28 5.37 2.40
CA LEU A 365 -9.44 4.52 3.24
C LEU A 365 -9.66 3.07 2.82
N ALA A 366 -8.60 2.42 2.38
CA ALA A 366 -8.57 1.00 2.08
C ALA A 366 -8.14 0.24 3.33
N ASP A 367 -9.01 -0.66 3.82
CA ASP A 367 -8.61 -1.78 4.66
C ASP A 367 -8.03 -2.87 3.75
N HIS A 368 -6.73 -2.79 3.54
CA HIS A 368 -5.97 -3.66 2.65
C HIS A 368 -5.50 -4.90 3.40
N GLY A 369 -6.10 -6.04 3.04
CA GLY A 369 -5.99 -7.28 3.79
C GLY A 369 -4.64 -8.01 3.71
N VAL A 370 -3.75 -7.60 2.80
CA VAL A 370 -2.48 -8.29 2.59
C VAL A 370 -1.55 -8.16 3.78
N GLY A 371 -1.76 -7.18 4.68
CA GLY A 371 -0.94 -7.00 5.88
C GLY A 371 0.21 -6.02 5.71
N PHE A 372 1.01 -5.92 6.76
CA PHE A 372 2.15 -5.02 6.79
C PHE A 372 3.29 -5.67 6.00
N THR A 373 3.65 -5.15 4.83
CA THR A 373 4.75 -5.73 4.03
C THR A 373 6.12 -5.37 4.58
N ARG A 374 6.18 -4.33 5.42
CA ARG A 374 7.38 -3.86 6.12
C ARG A 374 6.99 -3.06 7.35
N HIS A 375 7.95 -2.85 8.25
CA HIS A 375 7.83 -1.81 9.27
C HIS A 375 8.22 -0.45 8.68
N GLY A 376 7.31 0.51 8.77
CA GLY A 376 7.41 1.85 8.23
C GLY A 376 6.83 2.89 9.19
N ALA A 377 6.44 4.04 8.65
CA ALA A 377 6.00 5.20 9.43
C ALA A 377 4.82 4.89 10.39
N TRP A 378 3.80 4.20 9.91
CA TRP A 378 2.60 3.88 10.68
C TRP A 378 2.84 2.76 11.70
N SER A 379 3.40 1.63 11.26
CA SER A 379 3.69 0.48 12.14
C SER A 379 4.75 0.79 13.20
N SER A 380 5.72 1.66 12.92
CA SER A 380 6.69 2.12 13.94
C SER A 380 6.01 2.96 15.01
N TRP A 381 5.09 3.85 14.61
CA TRP A 381 4.30 4.63 15.55
C TRP A 381 3.38 3.73 16.40
N LEU A 382 2.79 2.68 15.81
CA LEU A 382 2.02 1.68 16.55
C LEU A 382 2.89 0.96 17.59
N GLY A 383 4.10 0.56 17.21
CA GLY A 383 5.08 -0.02 18.12
C GLY A 383 5.43 0.91 19.28
N GLU A 384 5.67 2.19 19.00
CA GLU A 384 5.96 3.19 20.03
C GLU A 384 4.76 3.45 20.95
N LYS A 385 3.55 3.58 20.40
CA LYS A 385 2.35 3.92 21.18
C LYS A 385 1.80 2.76 21.99
N TYR A 386 1.80 1.56 21.41
CA TYR A 386 1.12 0.41 21.99
C TYR A 386 2.06 -0.71 22.44
N GLY A 387 3.36 -0.63 22.14
CA GLY A 387 4.31 -1.68 22.52
C GLY A 387 4.15 -2.97 21.71
N ILE A 388 3.44 -2.90 20.58
CA ILE A 388 3.22 -4.04 19.66
C ILE A 388 3.56 -3.60 18.25
N LEU A 389 4.51 -4.31 17.64
CA LEU A 389 4.79 -4.19 16.22
C LEU A 389 3.88 -5.17 15.46
N PRO A 390 3.10 -4.72 14.47
CA PRO A 390 2.20 -5.62 13.75
C PRO A 390 2.98 -6.69 12.98
N GLY A 391 2.43 -7.91 12.89
CA GLY A 391 3.07 -8.98 12.14
C GLY A 391 3.22 -8.64 10.65
N LEU A 392 4.36 -9.01 10.08
CA LEU A 392 4.63 -8.78 8.66
C LEU A 392 3.94 -9.83 7.79
N SER A 393 3.45 -9.38 6.65
CA SER A 393 2.91 -10.26 5.62
C SER A 393 3.99 -11.15 5.02
N LYS A 394 3.60 -12.36 4.66
CA LYS A 394 4.44 -13.31 3.93
C LYS A 394 4.48 -13.03 2.42
N SER A 395 3.57 -12.21 1.92
CA SER A 395 3.45 -11.87 0.49
C SER A 395 3.25 -10.37 0.29
N ILE A 396 3.60 -9.92 -0.91
CA ILE A 396 3.33 -8.57 -1.39
C ILE A 396 2.35 -8.72 -2.55
N ALA A 397 1.14 -8.18 -2.40
CA ALA A 397 0.16 -8.12 -3.49
C ALA A 397 0.06 -6.71 -4.06
N MET A 398 -0.42 -6.61 -5.29
CA MET A 398 -0.70 -5.32 -5.93
C MET A 398 -1.79 -4.57 -5.16
N LEU A 399 -1.70 -3.24 -5.13
CA LEU A 399 -2.70 -2.43 -4.45
C LEU A 399 -3.99 -2.38 -5.29
N PRO A 400 -5.15 -2.75 -4.71
CA PRO A 400 -6.42 -2.65 -5.41
C PRO A 400 -6.76 -1.18 -5.68
N LEU A 401 -7.49 -0.90 -6.76
CA LEU A 401 -7.98 0.45 -7.07
C LEU A 401 -9.32 0.73 -6.39
N PRO A 402 -9.61 1.98 -5.99
CA PRO A 402 -10.91 2.33 -5.43
C PRO A 402 -12.00 2.27 -6.49
N MET A 403 -13.21 1.92 -6.06
CA MET A 403 -14.40 2.05 -6.89
C MET A 403 -14.79 3.53 -7.00
N ILE A 404 -14.93 4.04 -8.22
CA ILE A 404 -15.35 5.42 -8.50
C ILE A 404 -16.80 5.37 -9.01
N PRO A 405 -17.81 5.80 -8.22
CA PRO A 405 -19.17 5.94 -8.74
C PRO A 405 -19.22 7.00 -9.84
N LEU A 406 -19.76 6.63 -11.01
CA LEU A 406 -19.68 7.38 -12.27
C LEU A 406 -20.54 8.65 -12.38
N ALA A 407 -21.14 9.14 -11.30
CA ALA A 407 -21.95 10.36 -11.35
C ALA A 407 -21.09 11.61 -11.15
N LEU A 408 -20.33 12.03 -12.17
CA LEU A 408 -19.80 13.40 -12.22
C LEU A 408 -20.92 14.35 -12.68
N PRO A 409 -21.11 15.52 -12.06
CA PRO A 409 -22.14 16.46 -12.50
C PRO A 409 -21.85 16.94 -13.93
N GLU A 410 -22.91 17.02 -14.74
CA GLU A 410 -22.87 17.56 -16.10
C GLU A 410 -22.12 18.90 -16.11
N GLN A 411 -21.05 18.97 -16.90
CA GLN A 411 -20.38 20.24 -17.19
C GLN A 411 -21.41 21.21 -17.76
N ILE A 412 -21.53 22.38 -17.12
CA ILE A 412 -22.33 23.48 -17.62
C ILE A 412 -21.87 23.80 -19.05
N SER A 413 -22.72 23.46 -20.02
CA SER A 413 -22.55 23.84 -21.41
C SER A 413 -22.43 25.36 -21.48
N ILE A 414 -21.21 25.84 -21.73
CA ILE A 414 -20.99 27.23 -22.14
C ILE A 414 -21.72 27.37 -23.48
N VAL A 415 -22.86 28.07 -23.47
CA VAL A 415 -23.57 28.46 -24.68
C VAL A 415 -22.61 29.27 -25.54
N LYS A 416 -22.07 28.64 -26.58
CA LYS A 416 -21.29 29.30 -27.62
C LYS A 416 -22.28 30.05 -28.52
N PRO A 417 -22.10 31.35 -28.82
CA PRO A 417 -23.02 32.07 -29.67
C PRO A 417 -22.99 31.45 -31.07
N GLU A 418 -24.18 31.11 -31.54
CA GLU A 418 -24.47 30.50 -32.83
C GLU A 418 -24.09 31.48 -33.95
N TYR A 419 -23.12 31.10 -34.78
CA TYR A 419 -22.82 31.82 -36.03
C TYR A 419 -23.57 31.13 -37.17
N GLU A 420 -24.52 31.83 -37.77
CA GLU A 420 -25.18 31.45 -39.02
C GLU A 420 -24.14 31.33 -40.15
N PHE A 421 -23.93 30.12 -40.65
CA PHE A 421 -23.22 29.91 -41.91
C PHE A 421 -24.20 30.08 -43.08
N THR A 422 -24.05 31.17 -43.82
CA THR A 422 -24.59 31.28 -45.19
C THR A 422 -23.73 30.42 -46.12
N SER A 423 -24.37 29.43 -46.77
CA SER A 423 -23.72 28.50 -47.70
C SER A 423 -23.38 29.16 -49.04
N ALA A 424 -22.13 29.05 -49.48
CA ALA A 424 -21.71 29.29 -50.88
C ALA A 424 -21.72 27.95 -51.68
N PRO A 425 -21.89 27.99 -53.02
CA PRO A 425 -22.21 26.79 -53.81
C PRO A 425 -20.97 25.91 -54.08
N PRO A 426 -21.18 24.62 -54.43
CA PRO A 426 -20.08 23.66 -54.55
C PRO A 426 -19.29 23.85 -55.85
N THR A 427 -17.97 23.72 -55.78
CA THR A 427 -17.10 23.59 -56.95
C THR A 427 -16.65 22.14 -57.11
N ILE A 428 -16.73 21.65 -58.35
CA ILE A 428 -16.41 20.27 -58.77
C ILE A 428 -14.88 20.12 -58.89
N PRO A 429 -14.22 19.11 -58.29
CA PRO A 429 -12.78 18.92 -58.44
C PRO A 429 -12.41 18.18 -59.73
N ASN A 430 -11.36 18.67 -60.40
CA ASN A 430 -10.84 18.17 -61.67
C ASN A 430 -10.03 16.87 -61.51
N ARG A 431 -10.53 15.81 -62.16
CA ARG A 431 -10.04 14.41 -62.13
C ARG A 431 -8.69 14.14 -62.83
N ARG A 432 -7.91 15.18 -63.20
CA ARG A 432 -6.66 15.02 -63.97
C ARG A 432 -5.37 15.12 -63.14
N LEU A 433 -5.44 15.56 -61.88
CA LEU A 433 -4.25 15.71 -61.02
C LEU A 433 -3.92 14.43 -60.22
N GLN A 434 -4.91 13.56 -59.97
CA GLN A 434 -4.74 12.34 -59.18
C GLN A 434 -4.00 11.21 -59.92
N ILE A 435 -3.97 11.25 -61.26
CA ILE A 435 -3.28 10.22 -62.07
C ILE A 435 -1.77 10.50 -62.18
N ALA A 436 -1.35 11.77 -62.07
CA ALA A 436 0.06 12.16 -62.17
C ALA A 436 0.87 11.85 -60.89
N VAL A 437 0.25 11.88 -59.72
CA VAL A 437 0.90 11.62 -58.42
C VAL A 437 1.16 10.13 -58.18
N LEU A 438 0.37 9.24 -58.81
CA LEU A 438 0.52 7.80 -58.68
C LEU A 438 1.72 7.26 -59.49
N MET A 439 2.03 7.88 -60.63
CA MET A 439 3.13 7.47 -61.52
C MET A 439 4.51 7.84 -60.97
N THR A 440 4.64 8.96 -60.25
CA THR A 440 5.89 9.36 -59.59
C THR A 440 6.23 8.47 -58.39
N PHE A 441 5.22 7.94 -57.69
CA PHE A 441 5.44 7.03 -56.57
C PHE A 441 6.00 5.67 -57.01
N CYS A 442 5.59 5.18 -58.18
CA CYS A 442 6.08 3.90 -58.73
C CYS A 442 7.54 3.97 -59.20
N ILE A 443 7.99 5.14 -59.69
CA ILE A 443 9.36 5.33 -60.17
C ILE A 443 10.36 5.40 -59.00
N CYS A 444 9.98 6.01 -57.87
CA CYS A 444 10.82 6.04 -56.66
C CYS A 444 10.97 4.66 -55.98
N LEU A 445 9.99 3.79 -56.14
CA LEU A 445 10.00 2.45 -55.53
C LEU A 445 10.95 1.49 -56.28
N ILE A 446 11.06 1.68 -57.60
CA ILE A 446 11.97 0.91 -58.46
C ILE A 446 13.44 1.33 -58.25
N THR A 447 13.70 2.62 -57.99
CA THR A 447 15.07 3.10 -57.72
C THR A 447 15.55 2.76 -56.31
N GLY A 448 14.65 2.70 -55.31
CA GLY A 448 14.98 2.25 -53.95
C GLY A 448 15.38 0.77 -53.87
N LEU A 449 14.72 -0.09 -54.65
CA LEU A 449 15.05 -1.52 -54.71
C LEU A 449 16.39 -1.80 -55.42
N TYR A 450 16.78 -0.95 -56.37
CA TYR A 450 18.08 -1.07 -57.06
C TYR A 450 19.26 -0.68 -56.16
N TRP A 451 19.05 0.24 -55.20
CA TRP A 451 20.08 0.68 -54.25
C TRP A 451 20.31 -0.34 -53.12
N PHE A 452 19.27 -1.07 -52.72
CA PHE A 452 19.34 -2.11 -51.69
C PHE A 452 20.07 -3.38 -52.18
N SER A 453 20.09 -3.63 -53.49
CA SER A 453 20.76 -4.81 -54.10
C SER A 453 22.29 -4.66 -54.22
N MET A 454 22.85 -3.48 -53.92
CA MET A 454 24.27 -3.18 -54.20
C MET A 454 25.13 -2.91 -52.96
N ARG A 455 24.64 -3.23 -51.75
CA ARG A 455 25.39 -3.04 -50.51
C ARG A 455 25.37 -4.30 -49.66
N ASP A 456 26.20 -5.27 -50.04
CA ASP A 456 26.64 -6.30 -49.10
C ASP A 456 28.05 -6.80 -49.47
N GLN A 457 29.03 -6.35 -48.70
CA GLN A 457 30.30 -7.04 -48.44
C GLN A 457 31.03 -6.33 -47.30
N ASP A 458 30.97 -6.93 -46.10
CA ASP A 458 32.15 -7.42 -45.35
C ASP A 458 31.76 -7.72 -43.89
N GLY A 459 31.88 -8.99 -43.47
CA GLY A 459 31.70 -9.36 -42.06
C GLY A 459 31.28 -10.80 -41.74
N VAL A 460 31.61 -11.80 -42.55
CA VAL A 460 31.35 -13.22 -42.23
C VAL A 460 32.64 -13.84 -41.70
N HIS A 461 32.83 -13.90 -40.38
CA HIS A 461 33.73 -14.92 -39.76
C HIS A 461 33.52 -15.22 -38.26
N THR A 462 32.61 -14.57 -37.54
CA THR A 462 32.44 -14.80 -36.08
C THR A 462 31.25 -15.68 -35.69
N GLN A 463 30.38 -16.06 -36.63
CA GLN A 463 29.09 -16.67 -36.29
C GLN A 463 29.07 -18.21 -36.33
N GLN A 464 30.10 -18.84 -36.90
CA GLN A 464 30.18 -20.31 -36.99
C GLN A 464 30.86 -20.98 -35.79
N SER A 465 31.71 -20.26 -35.03
CA SER A 465 32.36 -20.81 -33.83
C SER A 465 31.47 -20.79 -32.58
N LEU A 466 30.58 -19.79 -32.45
CA LEU A 466 29.65 -19.71 -31.32
C LEU A 466 28.58 -20.81 -31.35
N ASN A 467 28.07 -21.14 -32.54
CA ASN A 467 27.02 -22.15 -32.69
C ASN A 467 27.51 -23.57 -32.40
N ALA A 468 28.81 -23.84 -32.60
CA ALA A 468 29.43 -25.11 -32.22
C ALA A 468 29.64 -25.23 -30.69
N LEU A 469 29.89 -24.11 -30.02
CA LEU A 469 30.07 -24.05 -28.56
C LEU A 469 28.73 -24.09 -27.81
N LEU A 470 27.70 -23.47 -28.38
CA LEU A 470 26.29 -23.54 -27.92
C LEU A 470 25.72 -24.97 -28.00
N LYS A 471 26.07 -25.74 -29.04
CA LYS A 471 25.56 -27.10 -29.20
C LYS A 471 26.13 -28.07 -28.17
N ASN A 472 27.41 -27.89 -27.77
CA ASN A 472 28.04 -28.73 -26.76
C ASN A 472 27.63 -28.35 -25.32
N LEU A 473 27.18 -27.11 -25.07
CA LEU A 473 26.70 -26.67 -23.75
C LEU A 473 25.23 -27.06 -23.50
N LEU A 474 24.46 -27.33 -24.55
CA LEU A 474 23.04 -27.70 -24.44
C LEU A 474 22.80 -29.22 -24.40
N GLU A 475 23.84 -30.04 -24.61
CA GLU A 475 23.76 -31.51 -24.53
C GLU A 475 24.16 -32.08 -23.14
N ASP A 476 24.69 -31.24 -22.23
CA ASP A 476 25.07 -31.66 -20.88
C ASP A 476 24.43 -30.74 -19.82
N ASN A 477 23.66 -31.33 -18.90
CA ASN A 477 23.03 -30.76 -17.71
C ASN A 477 21.64 -30.12 -17.86
N ASP A 478 20.64 -30.99 -17.98
CA ASP A 478 19.37 -30.81 -17.28
C ASP A 478 19.61 -30.91 -15.76
N THR A 479 19.04 -29.97 -15.01
CA THR A 479 19.08 -29.78 -13.55
C THR A 479 20.28 -29.00 -13.00
N ASN A 480 19.94 -27.88 -12.35
CA ASN A 480 20.75 -27.07 -11.42
C ASN A 480 21.43 -25.77 -11.94
N ILE A 481 20.76 -24.99 -12.79
CA ILE A 481 21.21 -23.63 -13.17
C ILE A 481 20.81 -22.56 -12.12
N ASP A 482 19.72 -22.77 -11.38
CA ASP A 482 19.17 -21.78 -10.44
C ASP A 482 20.03 -21.54 -9.19
N GLU A 483 20.82 -22.52 -8.74
CA GLU A 483 21.67 -22.36 -7.56
C GLU A 483 23.05 -21.76 -7.88
N ALA A 484 23.57 -21.95 -9.10
CA ALA A 484 24.94 -21.59 -9.45
C ALA A 484 25.13 -20.13 -9.93
N LEU A 485 24.04 -19.38 -10.17
CA LEU A 485 24.10 -18.00 -10.67
C LEU A 485 23.99 -16.94 -9.55
N PHE A 486 23.59 -17.31 -8.33
CA PHE A 486 22.92 -16.38 -7.41
C PHE A 486 23.75 -15.74 -6.30
N SER A 487 25.07 -15.88 -6.30
CA SER A 487 25.91 -15.02 -5.46
C SER A 487 27.30 -14.96 -6.06
N LEU A 488 27.75 -13.77 -6.47
CA LEU A 488 29.17 -13.47 -6.39
C LEU A 488 29.55 -13.37 -4.90
N SER A 489 29.50 -14.51 -4.22
CA SER A 489 30.23 -14.78 -2.97
C SER A 489 31.56 -15.44 -3.33
N GLY A 490 32.27 -14.86 -4.31
CA GLY A 490 33.69 -15.13 -4.48
C GLY A 490 34.41 -14.57 -3.26
N THR A 491 35.24 -15.37 -2.61
CA THR A 491 36.04 -15.03 -1.42
C THR A 491 37.02 -13.85 -1.58
N ALA A 492 36.92 -13.07 -2.66
CA ALA A 492 37.74 -11.90 -2.97
C ALA A 492 36.91 -10.61 -2.89
N PRO A 493 37.42 -9.55 -2.23
CA PRO A 493 36.72 -8.27 -2.18
C PRO A 493 36.64 -7.63 -3.57
N LEU A 494 35.42 -7.38 -4.06
CA LEU A 494 35.21 -6.79 -5.39
C LEU A 494 35.67 -5.31 -5.48
N PHE A 495 35.79 -4.64 -4.33
CA PHE A 495 36.14 -3.23 -4.17
C PHE A 495 37.12 -3.02 -3.02
N GLU A 496 37.99 -2.01 -3.16
CA GLU A 496 38.80 -1.52 -2.03
C GLU A 496 37.92 -0.89 -0.92
N ASN A 497 38.48 -0.79 0.29
CA ASN A 497 37.79 -0.19 1.43
C ASN A 497 37.40 1.27 1.13
N GLY A 498 36.12 1.63 1.33
CA GLY A 498 35.60 2.96 1.04
C GLY A 498 35.52 3.33 -0.46
N SER A 499 35.86 2.41 -1.37
CA SER A 499 35.89 2.67 -2.82
C SER A 499 34.73 2.01 -3.56
N SER A 500 34.38 2.57 -4.72
CA SER A 500 33.50 2.01 -5.74
C SER A 500 34.25 1.64 -7.02
N ILE A 501 35.58 1.69 -7.02
CA ILE A 501 36.43 1.30 -8.16
C ILE A 501 36.61 -0.22 -8.13
N LEU A 502 36.34 -0.89 -9.25
CA LEU A 502 36.53 -2.34 -9.39
C LEU A 502 38.01 -2.70 -9.36
N MET A 503 38.34 -3.78 -8.68
CA MET A 503 39.69 -4.35 -8.73
C MET A 503 39.87 -5.18 -10.01
N PRO A 504 41.08 -5.27 -10.58
CA PRO A 504 41.34 -6.05 -11.80
C PRO A 504 40.92 -7.52 -11.69
N GLU A 505 41.01 -8.11 -10.51
CA GLU A 505 40.57 -9.48 -10.24
C GLU A 505 39.04 -9.63 -10.29
N SER A 506 38.30 -8.57 -9.90
CA SER A 506 36.83 -8.52 -9.94
C SER A 506 36.27 -8.54 -11.36
N GLU A 507 36.97 -7.90 -12.31
CA GLU A 507 36.56 -7.90 -13.72
C GLU A 507 36.59 -9.31 -14.33
N ARG A 508 37.50 -10.17 -13.87
CA ARG A 508 37.57 -11.57 -14.33
C ARG A 508 36.35 -12.37 -13.87
N GLU A 509 35.93 -12.21 -12.61
CA GLU A 509 34.74 -12.88 -12.07
C GLU A 509 33.46 -12.40 -12.77
N LEU A 510 33.35 -11.10 -13.06
CA LEU A 510 32.21 -10.55 -13.80
C LEU A 510 32.19 -11.00 -15.26
N ALA A 511 33.35 -11.15 -15.91
CA ALA A 511 33.45 -11.63 -17.28
C ALA A 511 32.95 -13.07 -17.46
N GLU A 512 33.01 -13.91 -16.42
CA GLU A 512 32.44 -15.27 -16.45
C GLU A 512 30.90 -15.27 -16.47
N LEU A 513 30.25 -14.19 -16.00
CA LEU A 513 28.79 -14.05 -16.00
C LEU A 513 28.24 -13.56 -17.34
N VAL A 514 29.02 -12.79 -18.10
CA VAL A 514 28.59 -12.17 -19.38
C VAL A 514 27.98 -13.20 -20.34
N PRO A 515 28.62 -14.34 -20.65
CA PRO A 515 28.04 -15.33 -21.56
C PRO A 515 26.73 -15.91 -21.04
N LYS A 516 26.59 -16.11 -19.72
CA LYS A 516 25.38 -16.67 -19.10
C LYS A 516 24.21 -15.70 -19.18
N MET A 517 24.46 -14.41 -18.98
CA MET A 517 23.44 -13.36 -19.06
C MET A 517 22.96 -13.14 -20.48
N MET A 518 23.87 -13.22 -21.46
CA MET A 518 23.52 -13.11 -22.89
C MET A 518 22.63 -14.25 -23.39
N LEU A 519 22.64 -15.42 -22.72
CA LEU A 519 21.72 -16.54 -23.02
C LEU A 519 20.28 -16.26 -22.58
N LEU A 520 20.06 -15.23 -21.77
CA LEU A 520 18.77 -14.87 -21.18
C LEU A 520 18.35 -13.42 -21.54
N PRO A 521 18.16 -13.09 -22.82
CA PRO A 521 17.97 -11.70 -23.28
C PRO A 521 16.64 -11.05 -22.85
N GLN A 522 15.71 -11.81 -22.28
CA GLN A 522 14.44 -11.29 -21.73
C GLN A 522 14.43 -11.23 -20.19
N GLN A 523 15.53 -11.66 -19.56
CA GLN A 523 15.66 -11.76 -18.11
C GLN A 523 16.05 -10.41 -17.53
N THR A 524 15.32 -9.95 -16.51
CA THR A 524 15.71 -8.79 -15.71
C THR A 524 16.62 -9.25 -14.57
N PHE A 525 17.66 -8.47 -14.26
CA PHE A 525 18.63 -8.73 -13.21
C PHE A 525 18.59 -7.62 -12.14
N LEU A 526 18.50 -8.00 -10.88
CA LEU A 526 18.62 -7.12 -9.72
C LEU A 526 20.06 -7.16 -9.19
N ILE A 527 20.69 -5.99 -9.05
CA ILE A 527 22.06 -5.79 -8.58
C ILE A 527 22.00 -5.10 -7.21
N ILE A 528 22.38 -5.80 -6.14
CA ILE A 528 22.32 -5.30 -4.77
C ILE A 528 23.74 -5.02 -4.27
N GLY A 529 24.03 -3.75 -3.93
CA GLY A 529 25.28 -3.37 -3.29
C GLY A 529 25.19 -3.42 -1.78
N HIS A 530 26.23 -3.98 -1.14
CA HIS A 530 26.37 -4.03 0.32
C HIS A 530 27.62 -3.28 0.80
N SER A 531 27.54 -2.75 2.02
CA SER A 531 28.67 -2.16 2.74
C SER A 531 28.87 -2.85 4.09
N ASP A 532 30.06 -2.71 4.67
CA ASP A 532 30.25 -3.09 6.07
C ASP A 532 29.70 -2.02 7.02
N SER A 533 29.68 -2.31 8.32
CA SER A 533 29.18 -1.38 9.34
C SER A 533 30.19 -0.27 9.73
N THR A 534 31.24 -0.03 8.93
CA THR A 534 32.23 1.01 9.22
C THR A 534 31.87 2.28 8.46
N GLY A 535 31.45 3.33 9.19
CA GLY A 535 30.99 4.58 8.60
C GLY A 535 29.60 4.98 9.09
N SER A 536 29.09 6.11 8.61
CA SER A 536 27.70 6.51 8.88
C SER A 536 26.75 5.83 7.90
N ALA A 537 25.54 5.53 8.35
CA ALA A 537 24.51 4.88 7.53
C ALA A 537 24.26 5.61 6.19
N VAL A 538 24.27 6.95 6.19
CA VAL A 538 24.09 7.76 4.98
C VAL A 538 25.24 7.58 3.99
N VAL A 539 26.48 7.48 4.47
CA VAL A 539 27.66 7.27 3.62
C VAL A 539 27.66 5.85 3.06
N ASN A 540 27.35 4.87 3.90
CA ASN A 540 27.28 3.45 3.56
C ASN A 540 26.19 3.15 2.53
N GLN A 541 25.03 3.80 2.65
CA GLN A 541 23.95 3.70 1.68
C GLN A 541 24.35 4.27 0.32
N ARG A 542 24.93 5.48 0.30
CA ARG A 542 25.43 6.08 -0.94
C ARG A 542 26.52 5.24 -1.60
N LEU A 543 27.42 4.67 -0.81
CA LEU A 543 28.50 3.82 -1.30
C LEU A 543 27.97 2.50 -1.89
N SER A 544 26.99 1.89 -1.22
CA SER A 544 26.33 0.66 -1.69
C SER A 544 25.63 0.87 -3.03
N ILE A 545 24.87 1.95 -3.19
CA ILE A 545 24.22 2.32 -4.47
C ILE A 545 25.27 2.57 -5.56
N LYS A 546 26.36 3.29 -5.24
CA LYS A 546 27.44 3.55 -6.20
C LYS A 546 28.10 2.26 -6.69
N ARG A 547 28.34 1.29 -5.82
CA ARG A 547 28.91 -0.02 -6.19
C ARG A 547 27.99 -0.81 -7.11
N ALA A 548 26.70 -0.87 -6.79
CA ALA A 548 25.70 -1.50 -7.65
C ALA A 548 25.64 -0.84 -9.04
N ARG A 549 25.73 0.49 -9.09
CA ARG A 549 25.76 1.24 -10.36
C ARG A 549 27.01 0.95 -11.19
N VAL A 550 28.19 0.87 -10.58
CA VAL A 550 29.43 0.56 -11.31
C VAL A 550 29.35 -0.83 -11.95
N ILE A 551 28.78 -1.80 -11.24
CA ILE A 551 28.54 -3.15 -11.79
C ILE A 551 27.49 -3.11 -12.92
N GLN A 552 26.41 -2.36 -12.76
CA GLN A 552 25.40 -2.16 -13.80
C GLN A 552 26.00 -1.59 -15.09
N GLU A 553 26.76 -0.50 -14.99
CA GLU A 553 27.41 0.14 -16.14
C GLU A 553 28.37 -0.82 -16.82
N TRP A 554 29.20 -1.52 -16.05
CA TRP A 554 30.13 -2.52 -16.57
C TRP A 554 29.39 -3.65 -17.32
N LEU A 555 28.30 -4.18 -16.76
CA LEU A 555 27.51 -5.25 -17.39
C LEU A 555 26.81 -4.78 -18.66
N ILE A 556 26.28 -3.55 -18.69
CA ILE A 556 25.68 -2.98 -19.91
C ILE A 556 26.72 -2.92 -21.03
N ASP A 557 27.91 -2.41 -20.74
CA ASP A 557 28.99 -2.25 -21.72
C ASP A 557 29.47 -3.60 -22.28
N HIS A 558 29.48 -4.67 -21.47
CA HIS A 558 30.04 -5.97 -21.85
C HIS A 558 29.00 -7.00 -22.35
N THR A 559 27.72 -6.86 -21.98
CA THR A 559 26.63 -7.75 -22.44
C THR A 559 25.85 -7.18 -23.64
N GLY A 560 25.81 -5.85 -23.79
CA GLY A 560 24.96 -5.17 -24.77
C GLY A 560 23.46 -5.20 -24.45
N LEU A 561 23.07 -5.67 -23.26
CA LEU A 561 21.67 -5.67 -22.81
C LEU A 561 21.20 -4.24 -22.45
N PRO A 562 19.92 -3.90 -22.70
CA PRO A 562 19.41 -2.56 -22.41
C PRO A 562 19.39 -2.27 -20.91
N ALA A 563 19.64 -1.01 -20.54
CA ALA A 563 19.76 -0.58 -19.14
C ALA A 563 18.51 -0.89 -18.29
N ASN A 564 17.33 -0.99 -18.89
CA ASN A 564 16.08 -1.32 -18.21
C ASN A 564 15.99 -2.77 -17.72
N GLN A 565 16.89 -3.66 -18.17
CA GLN A 565 17.00 -5.03 -17.67
C GLN A 565 17.87 -5.14 -16.42
N PHE A 566 18.51 -4.05 -15.98
CA PHE A 566 19.31 -4.03 -14.77
C PHE A 566 18.69 -3.09 -13.74
N ILE A 567 18.25 -3.63 -12.62
CA ILE A 567 17.73 -2.88 -11.48
C ILE A 567 18.83 -2.80 -10.42
N ILE A 568 19.03 -1.64 -9.80
CA ILE A 568 20.03 -1.47 -8.72
C ILE A 568 19.36 -1.21 -7.38
N GLU A 569 19.88 -1.81 -6.31
CA GLU A 569 19.50 -1.57 -4.91
C GLU A 569 20.77 -1.35 -4.06
N GLY A 570 20.69 -0.46 -3.07
CA GLY A 570 21.72 -0.34 -2.03
C GLY A 570 21.15 -0.84 -0.71
N ALA A 571 21.79 -1.87 -0.13
CA ALA A 571 21.36 -2.49 1.11
C ALA A 571 22.15 -2.01 2.34
N SER A 572 23.12 -1.10 2.20
CA SER A 572 24.03 -0.67 3.28
C SER A 572 24.58 -1.89 4.05
N ASP A 573 24.68 -1.78 5.36
CA ASP A 573 24.98 -2.81 6.36
C ASP A 573 23.72 -3.52 6.90
N SER A 574 22.53 -3.28 6.32
CA SER A 574 21.25 -3.80 6.83
C SER A 574 21.07 -5.31 6.67
N ARG A 575 21.90 -5.96 5.84
CA ARG A 575 21.86 -7.40 5.56
C ARG A 575 23.28 -8.02 5.59
N PRO A 576 23.91 -8.15 6.77
CA PRO A 576 25.24 -8.73 6.89
C PRO A 576 25.21 -10.25 6.68
N LEU A 577 26.13 -10.80 5.88
CA LEU A 577 26.31 -12.26 5.76
C LEU A 577 27.07 -12.84 6.94
N THR A 578 27.99 -12.05 7.50
CA THR A 578 28.86 -12.48 8.60
C THR A 578 29.09 -11.33 9.59
N SER A 579 29.70 -11.64 10.72
CA SER A 579 29.98 -10.65 11.76
C SER A 579 30.88 -9.52 11.25
N ASN A 580 30.47 -8.27 11.44
CA ASN A 580 31.30 -7.09 11.14
C ASN A 580 32.46 -6.87 12.14
N THR A 581 32.62 -7.75 13.13
CA THR A 581 33.64 -7.63 14.19
C THR A 581 35.06 -7.91 13.66
N THR A 582 35.22 -8.84 12.73
CA THR A 582 36.52 -9.19 12.13
C THR A 582 36.76 -8.47 10.79
N LYS A 583 38.03 -8.30 10.39
CA LYS A 583 38.39 -7.62 9.13
C LYS A 583 37.95 -8.44 7.92
N GLU A 584 38.06 -9.75 8.07
CA GLU A 584 37.67 -10.77 7.10
C GLU A 584 36.14 -10.76 6.93
N GLY A 585 35.39 -10.68 8.03
CA GLY A 585 33.93 -10.61 7.98
C GLY A 585 33.41 -9.32 7.34
N ARG A 586 34.06 -8.18 7.62
CA ARG A 586 33.76 -6.93 6.91
C ARG A 586 34.05 -7.02 5.42
N ALA A 587 35.10 -7.74 5.01
CA ALA A 587 35.40 -7.92 3.59
C ALA A 587 34.30 -8.69 2.86
N GLN A 588 33.76 -9.75 3.49
CA GLN A 588 32.63 -10.51 2.94
C GLN A 588 31.33 -9.69 2.90
N ASN A 589 31.13 -8.75 3.82
CA ASN A 589 29.97 -7.86 3.81
C ASN A 589 30.06 -6.75 2.75
N ARG A 590 31.24 -6.43 2.22
CA ARG A 590 31.45 -5.49 1.09
C ARG A 590 31.29 -6.21 -0.26
N ARG A 591 30.08 -6.70 -0.55
CA ARG A 591 29.78 -7.51 -1.74
C ARG A 591 28.76 -6.85 -2.67
N VAL A 592 28.60 -7.41 -3.86
CA VAL A 592 27.48 -7.13 -4.76
C VAL A 592 26.81 -8.45 -5.14
N GLU A 593 25.50 -8.50 -5.02
CA GLU A 593 24.69 -9.64 -5.45
C GLU A 593 24.02 -9.33 -6.79
N ILE A 594 23.96 -10.31 -7.70
CA ILE A 594 23.27 -10.21 -8.99
C ILE A 594 22.25 -11.35 -9.05
N ILE A 595 20.98 -11.00 -9.21
CA ILE A 595 19.84 -11.88 -9.01
C ILE A 595 18.94 -11.79 -10.25
N PRO A 596 18.81 -12.84 -11.09
CA PRO A 596 17.77 -12.84 -12.13
C PRO A 596 16.38 -12.88 -11.49
N LEU A 597 15.51 -11.96 -11.90
CA LEU A 597 14.11 -11.87 -11.48
C LEU A 597 13.23 -12.75 -12.38
N SER A 598 12.83 -13.93 -11.91
CA SER A 598 12.00 -14.85 -12.70
C SER A 598 10.74 -14.15 -13.22
N THR A 599 10.57 -14.11 -14.54
CA THR A 599 9.30 -13.70 -15.17
C THR A 599 8.38 -14.91 -15.12
N GLN A 600 7.28 -14.84 -14.38
CA GLN A 600 6.27 -15.91 -14.40
C GLN A 600 5.77 -16.08 -15.84
N TYR A 601 6.11 -17.19 -16.48
CA TYR A 601 5.50 -17.60 -17.73
C TYR A 601 4.10 -18.14 -17.42
N ASN A 602 3.10 -17.32 -17.79
CA ASN A 602 1.66 -17.56 -17.94
C ASN A 602 0.90 -18.29 -16.82
#